data_AF-A0A7W1ADH1-F1
#
_entry.id   AF-A0A7W1ADH1-F1
#
_cell.length_a   1.000
_cell.length_b   1.000
_cell.length_c   1.000
_cell.angle_alpha   90.00
_cell.angle_beta   90.00
_cell.angle_gamma   90.00
#
_symmetry.space_group_name_H-M   'P 1'
#
loop_
_entity.id
_entity.type
_entity.pdbx_description
1 polymer ?
#
loop_
_entity_poly.entity_id
_entity_poly.type
_entity_poly.pdbx_seq_one_letter_code
_entity_poly.pdbx_strand_id
1 'polypeptide(L)' 'TEFPISRGPHDDIAAAPDGSVWFTQFGVGNVARIDQDGTITEGRKVKGSGPFGITVASNGDPWYTMFRANRIATLQLR' A
#
# COMPACT_ATOMS: atom_id res chain seq x y z
N THR A 1 -2.78 5.05 18.70
CA THR A 1 -1.61 5.72 18.11
C THR A 1 -1.92 6.06 16.67
N GLU A 2 -1.38 7.16 16.15
CA GLU A 2 -1.56 7.59 14.77
C GLU A 2 -0.19 7.70 14.09
N PHE A 3 -0.13 7.44 12.79
CA PHE A 3 1.11 7.52 12.01
C PHE A 3 0.92 8.46 10.81
N PRO A 4 1.83 9.41 10.60
CA PRO A 4 1.74 10.32 9.48
C PRO A 4 2.02 9.57 8.17
N ILE A 5 1.15 9.74 7.18
CA ILE A 5 1.37 9.29 5.80
C ILE A 5 1.42 10.48 4.85
N SER A 6 1.88 10.26 3.61
CA SER A 6 1.86 11.30 2.57
C SER A 6 0.43 11.78 2.35
N ARG A 7 0.20 13.09 2.17
CA ARG A 7 -1.15 13.65 2.00
C ARG A 7 -1.72 13.32 0.62
N GLY A 8 -2.34 12.14 0.47
CA GLY A 8 -3.11 11.75 -0.70
C GLY A 8 -4.62 11.80 -0.40
N PRO A 9 -5.47 12.37 -1.28
CA PRO A 9 -6.92 12.40 -1.05
C PRO A 9 -7.59 11.01 -1.16
N HIS A 10 -6.85 9.96 -1.51
CA HIS A 10 -7.37 8.63 -1.86
C HIS A 10 -6.43 7.51 -1.37
N ASP A 11 -5.91 7.63 -0.16
CA ASP A 11 -5.11 6.57 0.46
C ASP A 11 -6.04 5.55 1.15
N ASP A 12 -5.74 4.27 1.03
CA ASP A 12 -6.54 3.15 1.56
C ASP A 12 -5.64 2.13 2.27
N ILE A 13 -6.21 1.27 3.12
CA ILE A 13 -5.45 0.32 3.95
C ILE A 13 -6.01 -1.11 3.91
N ALA A 14 -5.15 -2.09 4.13
CA ALA A 14 -5.53 -3.49 4.31
C ALA A 14 -4.64 -4.18 5.35
N ALA A 15 -5.28 -4.89 6.28
CA ALA A 15 -4.57 -5.67 7.29
C ALA A 15 -3.91 -6.92 6.68
N ALA A 16 -2.70 -7.24 7.12
CA ALA A 16 -1.98 -8.46 6.76
C ALA A 16 -2.07 -9.52 7.88
N PRO A 17 -1.90 -10.82 7.55
CA PRO A 17 -1.98 -11.91 8.53
C PRO A 17 -0.94 -11.84 9.68
N ASP A 18 0.19 -11.17 9.44
CA ASP A 18 1.27 -10.98 10.43
C ASP A 18 1.02 -9.81 11.40
N GLY A 19 -0.13 -9.14 11.29
CA GLY A 19 -0.51 -8.00 12.13
C GLY A 19 0.02 -6.65 11.63
N SER A 20 0.75 -6.61 10.52
CA SER A 20 1.09 -5.36 9.82
C SER A 20 -0.07 -4.84 8.99
N VAL A 21 0.06 -3.61 8.50
CA VAL A 21 -0.93 -2.97 7.61
C VAL A 21 -0.26 -2.51 6.34
N TRP A 22 -0.81 -2.90 5.20
CA TRP A 22 -0.48 -2.32 3.91
C TRP A 22 -1.33 -1.08 3.66
N PHE A 23 -0.75 -0.06 3.04
CA PHE A 23 -1.47 1.15 2.68
C PHE A 23 -1.02 1.72 1.35
N THR A 24 -1.94 2.34 0.63
CA THR A 24 -1.66 3.04 -0.63
C THR A 24 -1.31 4.49 -0.37
N GLN A 25 -0.42 5.04 -1.21
CA GLN A 25 -0.06 6.45 -1.25
C GLN A 25 -0.38 6.95 -2.66
N PHE A 26 -1.63 7.33 -2.89
CA PHE A 26 -2.19 7.64 -4.21
C PHE A 26 -1.40 8.72 -4.94
N GLY A 27 -1.12 9.83 -4.25
CA GLY A 27 -0.41 10.97 -4.84
C GLY A 27 1.05 10.68 -5.18
N VAL A 28 1.70 9.85 -4.37
CA VAL A 28 3.12 9.46 -4.53
C VAL A 28 3.27 8.35 -5.57
N GLY A 29 2.21 7.55 -5.79
CA GLY A 29 2.26 6.39 -6.67
C GLY A 29 2.94 5.20 -6.02
N ASN A 30 2.66 4.93 -4.75
CA ASN A 30 3.37 3.93 -3.95
C ASN A 30 2.41 3.07 -3.09
N VAL A 31 2.89 1.90 -2.68
CA VAL A 31 2.24 1.03 -1.70
C VAL A 31 3.29 0.68 -0.65
N ALA A 32 2.96 0.87 0.63
CA ALA A 32 3.89 0.72 1.74
C ALA A 32 3.26 -0.14 2.85
N ARG A 33 4.12 -0.65 3.74
CA ARG A 33 3.73 -1.49 4.88
C ARG A 33 4.13 -0.78 6.16
N ILE A 34 3.26 -0.81 7.17
CA ILE A 34 3.56 -0.34 8.52
C ILE A 34 3.43 -1.48 9.53
N ASP A 35 4.44 -1.65 10.36
CA ASP A 35 4.45 -2.61 11.46
C ASP A 35 3.76 -2.02 12.71
N GLN A 36 3.43 -2.87 13.69
CA GLN A 36 2.71 -2.47 14.91
C GLN A 36 3.49 -1.47 15.79
N ASP A 37 4.81 -1.46 15.65
CA ASP A 37 5.71 -0.50 16.32
C ASP A 37 5.80 0.86 15.60
N GLY A 38 5.14 0.98 14.44
CA GLY A 38 5.15 2.19 13.62
C GLY A 38 6.23 2.25 12.54
N THR A 39 7.06 1.21 12.40
CA THR A 39 8.08 1.15 11.36
C THR A 39 7.43 1.06 9.98
N ILE A 40 7.73 2.03 9.11
CA ILE A 40 7.22 2.07 7.73
C ILE A 40 8.28 1.52 6.77
N THR A 41 7.91 0.50 6.00
CA THR A 41 8.67 0.01 4.86
C THR A 41 8.03 0.51 3.56
N GLU A 42 8.75 1.39 2.87
CA GLU A 42 8.31 1.96 1.59
C GLU A 42 8.46 0.95 0.45
N GLY A 43 7.44 0.84 -0.40
CA GLY A 43 7.53 0.08 -1.64
C GLY A 43 8.18 0.85 -2.79
N ARG A 44 8.07 0.26 -3.99
CA ARG A 44 8.56 0.88 -5.22
C ARG A 44 7.57 1.93 -5.73
N LYS A 45 8.03 3.18 -5.80
CA LYS A 45 7.29 4.27 -6.44
C LYS A 45 7.14 4.03 -7.94
N VAL A 46 5.90 4.13 -8.41
CA VAL A 46 5.51 4.10 -9.82
C VAL A 46 4.77 5.38 -10.13
N LYS A 47 5.48 6.37 -10.69
CA LYS A 47 4.92 7.69 -11.00
C LYS A 47 3.69 7.56 -11.91
N GLY A 48 2.61 8.24 -11.55
CA GLY A 48 1.37 8.23 -12.33
C GLY A 48 0.54 6.95 -12.19
N SER A 49 0.89 6.02 -11.30
CA SER A 49 0.09 4.81 -11.06
C SER A 49 -1.22 5.08 -10.33
N GLY A 50 -1.21 5.99 -9.35
CA GLY A 50 -2.38 6.30 -8.52
C GLY A 50 -2.94 5.04 -7.84
N PRO A 51 -2.18 4.35 -6.98
CA PRO A 51 -2.71 3.19 -6.27
C PRO A 51 -3.86 3.61 -5.36
N PHE A 52 -4.94 2.85 -5.34
CA PHE A 52 -6.13 3.18 -4.55
C PHE A 52 -6.62 2.00 -3.73
N GLY A 53 -7.57 1.21 -4.25
CA GLY A 53 -8.08 0.04 -3.54
C GLY A 53 -7.01 -1.03 -3.37
N ILE A 54 -6.95 -1.62 -2.17
CA ILE A 54 -5.96 -2.62 -1.76
C ILE A 54 -6.61 -3.75 -0.96
N THR A 55 -6.08 -4.97 -1.12
CA THR A 55 -6.40 -6.14 -0.30
C THR A 55 -5.12 -6.96 -0.10
N VAL A 56 -5.12 -7.87 0.86
CA VAL A 56 -3.95 -8.70 1.18
C VAL A 56 -4.36 -10.16 1.04
N ALA A 57 -3.58 -10.92 0.27
CA ALA A 57 -3.78 -12.35 0.13
C ALA A 57 -3.33 -13.09 1.41
N SER A 58 -3.75 -14.34 1.58
CA SER A 58 -3.42 -15.14 2.77
C SER A 58 -1.91 -15.39 2.95
N ASN A 59 -1.12 -15.23 1.89
CA ASN A 59 0.34 -15.31 1.93
C ASN A 59 1.01 -13.99 2.37
N GLY A 60 0.24 -12.93 2.65
CA GLY A 60 0.75 -11.62 3.07
C GLY A 60 1.02 -10.63 1.93
N ASP A 61 0.93 -11.06 0.66
CA ASP A 61 1.17 -10.18 -0.48
C ASP A 61 -0.01 -9.21 -0.70
N PRO A 62 0.25 -7.91 -0.91
CA PRO A 62 -0.79 -6.96 -1.27
C PRO A 62 -1.18 -7.10 -2.74
N TRP A 63 -2.47 -6.97 -3.02
CA TRP A 63 -3.05 -6.78 -4.34
C TRP A 63 -3.77 -5.45 -4.38
N TYR A 64 -3.52 -4.66 -5.40
CA TYR A 64 -4.04 -3.30 -5.46
C TYR A 64 -4.31 -2.85 -6.88
N THR A 65 -5.25 -1.91 -7.01
CA THR A 65 -5.52 -1.21 -8.26
C THR A 65 -4.55 -0.05 -8.44
N MET A 66 -4.05 0.14 -9.65
CA MET A 66 -3.39 1.36 -10.09
C MET A 66 -4.41 2.18 -10.89
N PHE A 67 -5.18 3.02 -10.18
CA PHE A 67 -6.34 3.72 -10.72
C PHE A 67 -6.00 4.55 -11.96
N ARG A 68 -4.90 5.31 -11.92
CA ARG A 68 -4.50 6.19 -13.05
C ARG A 68 -3.90 5.42 -14.22
N ALA A 69 -3.38 4.21 -13.97
CA ALA A 69 -2.71 3.40 -14.98
C ALA A 69 -3.60 2.31 -15.59
N ASN A 70 -4.84 2.15 -15.12
CA ASN A 70 -5.77 1.09 -15.54
C ASN A 70 -5.16 -0.32 -15.41
N ARG A 71 -4.56 -0.61 -14.25
CA ARG A 71 -3.87 -1.89 -13.98
C ARG A 71 -4.21 -2.43 -12.60
N ILE A 72 -4.03 -3.74 -12.44
CA ILE A 72 -3.92 -4.40 -11.13
C ILE A 72 -2.46 -4.79 -10.94
N ALA A 73 -1.96 -4.67 -9.72
CA ALA A 73 -0.60 -5.03 -9.38
C ALA A 73 -0.56 -5.78 -8.04
N THR A 74 0.55 -6.48 -7.84
CA THR A 74 0.90 -7.12 -6.58
C THR A 74 2.39 -6.90 -6.31
N LEU A 75 2.76 -6.85 -5.04
CA LEU A 75 4.14 -6.86 -4.62
C LEU A 75 4.45 -8.24 -4.05
N GLN A 76 5.37 -8.98 -4.66
CA GLN A 76 5.90 -10.19 -4.07
C GLN A 76 6.98 -9.79 -3.08
N LEU A 77 6.75 -10.01 -1.79
CA LEU A 77 7.84 -10.03 -0.83
C LEU A 77 8.57 -11.37 -1.01
N ARG A 78 9.78 -11.33 -1.58
CA ARG A 78 10.68 -12.49 -1.63
C ARG A 78 11.53 -12.56 -0.37
#